data_AF-A0A2N3F034-F1
#
_entry.id   AF-A0A2N3F034-F1
#
_cell.length_a   1.000
_cell.length_b   1.000
_cell.length_c   1.000
_cell.angle_alpha   90.00
_cell.angle_beta   90.00
_cell.angle_gamma   90.00
#
_symmetry.space_group_name_H-M   'P 1'
#
loop_
_entity.id
_entity.type
_entity.pdbx_description
1 polymer ?
#
loop_
_entity_poly.entity_id
_entity_poly.type
_entity_poly.pdbx_seq_one_letter_code
_entity_poly.pdbx_strand_id
1 'polypeptide(L)'
;MRPLVAFLALLLALTLAACGGVRSLPVLDAPAAPDFFFVSNRVIERDEPDRLRFSVRRDAAMSFGTARIDNDEGRPRLQAARDEVRFPATPLLFTMQGGRPVTDPGQARSYEAARAKMRASLAEALRQNGRRDILLYVHGYNSQFDDTMATLARLWQASGARTVPVAFGWPAGNPGAFGYFKDRESGEFSVFHLKETLRILAGVPGLNDIHIVAHSRGSDVVTTALRELVIEARAGGDDPRQRLKVENLILAAPDLDFSVVRQRLIAERFGPAFGRITVYINPGDSALGLAQVLLAGTRFGRISFEQLGEAEREIFGRIRNVDFINVSAVAGASSHNYFRNNPEVLRDMAHVIATGDAPGSATRNLEPDEGNFWRLVQARPAPRIGDPDR
;
A
#
# COMPACT_ATOMS: atom_id res chain seq x y z
N MET A 1 -33.63 -4.57 22.72
CA MET A 1 -33.97 -4.58 21.27
C MET A 1 -33.60 -3.29 20.52
N ARG A 2 -33.49 -2.12 21.17
CA ARG A 2 -32.99 -0.87 20.54
C ARG A 2 -31.50 -0.81 20.12
N PRO A 3 -30.53 -1.53 20.72
CA PRO A 3 -29.13 -1.42 20.28
C PRO A 3 -28.86 -2.18 18.97
N LEU A 4 -29.66 -3.20 18.63
CA LEU A 4 -29.49 -3.99 17.41
C LEU A 4 -29.89 -3.20 16.16
N VAL A 5 -30.88 -2.31 16.28
CA VAL A 5 -31.36 -1.46 15.17
C VAL A 5 -30.38 -0.32 14.88
N ALA A 6 -29.77 0.26 15.92
CA ALA A 6 -28.67 1.20 15.76
C ALA A 6 -27.44 0.52 15.13
N PHE A 7 -27.16 -0.74 15.50
CA PHE A 7 -26.07 -1.54 14.94
C PHE A 7 -26.29 -1.85 13.44
N LEU A 8 -27.51 -2.19 13.02
CA LEU A 8 -27.83 -2.46 11.61
C LEU A 8 -27.84 -1.19 10.75
N ALA A 9 -28.35 -0.06 11.28
CA ALA A 9 -28.39 1.21 10.57
C ALA A 9 -26.98 1.81 10.37
N LEU A 10 -26.06 1.57 11.32
CA LEU A 10 -24.68 2.04 11.25
C LEU A 10 -23.81 1.22 10.29
N LEU A 11 -24.06 -0.10 10.18
CA LEU A 11 -23.50 -0.95 9.13
C LEU A 11 -23.93 -0.46 7.74
N LEU A 12 -25.18 0.00 7.59
CA LEU A 12 -25.70 0.56 6.35
C LEU A 12 -25.00 1.88 5.96
N ALA A 13 -24.68 2.74 6.93
CA ALA A 13 -23.97 4.00 6.68
C ALA A 13 -22.53 3.81 6.17
N LEU A 14 -21.85 2.75 6.61
CA LEU A 14 -20.52 2.34 6.10
C LEU A 14 -20.59 1.71 4.69
N THR A 15 -21.75 1.17 4.28
CA THR A 15 -21.94 0.64 2.92
C THR A 15 -22.23 1.72 1.87
N LEU A 16 -22.62 2.92 2.28
CA LEU A 16 -23.12 3.96 1.37
C LEU A 16 -22.03 4.81 0.69
N ALA A 17 -20.75 4.60 1.01
CA ALA A 17 -19.64 5.31 0.40
C ALA A 17 -18.68 4.39 -0.38
N ALA A 18 -19.22 3.53 -1.26
CA ALA A 18 -18.57 3.06 -2.50
C ALA A 18 -19.44 2.01 -3.21
N CYS A 19 -20.64 2.38 -3.64
CA CYS A 19 -21.34 1.63 -4.69
C CYS A 19 -20.94 2.19 -6.06
N GLY A 20 -19.64 2.13 -6.38
CA GLY A 20 -19.17 2.25 -7.76
C GLY A 20 -19.30 0.88 -8.40
N GLY A 21 -20.21 0.72 -9.37
CA GLY A 21 -20.30 -0.51 -10.15
C GLY A 21 -18.95 -0.84 -10.80
N VAL A 22 -18.65 -2.13 -10.94
CA VAL A 22 -17.40 -2.55 -11.60
C VAL A 22 -17.48 -2.17 -13.08
N ARG A 23 -16.63 -1.24 -13.50
CA ARG A 23 -16.58 -0.78 -14.89
C ARG A 23 -15.69 -1.72 -15.72
N SER A 24 -16.12 -2.03 -16.94
CA SER A 24 -15.29 -2.72 -17.92
C SER A 24 -14.36 -1.72 -18.62
N LEU A 25 -13.11 -2.12 -18.82
CA LEU A 25 -12.07 -1.26 -19.38
C LEU A 25 -11.61 -1.82 -20.72
N PRO A 26 -11.43 -0.98 -21.76
CA PRO A 26 -10.79 -1.42 -22.99
C PRO A 26 -9.39 -2.01 -22.74
N VAL A 27 -8.99 -2.94 -23.60
CA VAL A 27 -7.62 -3.46 -23.66
C VAL A 27 -6.71 -2.46 -24.38
N LEU A 28 -5.44 -2.36 -23.98
CA LEU A 28 -4.47 -1.51 -24.67
C LEU A 28 -4.04 -2.15 -26.02
N ASP A 29 -4.15 -1.39 -27.10
CA ASP A 29 -3.62 -1.73 -28.43
C ASP A 29 -2.11 -1.53 -28.49
N ALA A 30 -1.36 -2.59 -28.80
CA ALA A 30 0.11 -2.65 -28.95
C ALA A 30 0.92 -2.03 -27.78
N PRO A 31 2.20 -2.36 -27.60
CA PRO A 31 3.02 -1.71 -26.58
C PRO A 31 3.44 -0.31 -27.04
N ALA A 32 2.65 0.72 -26.73
CA ALA A 32 3.22 2.03 -26.41
C ALA A 32 3.95 1.89 -25.06
N ALA A 33 5.05 2.63 -24.84
CA ALA A 33 5.76 2.60 -23.57
C ALA A 33 4.76 2.78 -22.40
N PRO A 34 4.79 1.91 -21.38
CA PRO A 34 3.70 1.87 -20.41
C PRO A 34 3.79 3.00 -19.38
N ASP A 35 2.64 3.64 -19.14
CA ASP A 35 2.51 4.73 -18.17
C ASP A 35 2.37 4.20 -16.73
N PHE A 36 1.69 3.05 -16.53
CA PHE A 36 1.41 2.44 -15.23
C PHE A 36 1.39 0.92 -15.26
N PHE A 37 1.82 0.29 -14.18
CA PHE A 37 1.84 -1.17 -14.01
C PHE A 37 0.91 -1.63 -12.90
N PHE A 38 0.48 -2.88 -12.96
CA PHE A 38 -0.21 -3.53 -11.87
C PHE A 38 0.21 -4.99 -11.71
N VAL A 39 0.07 -5.48 -10.49
CA VAL A 39 -0.01 -6.90 -10.14
C VAL A 39 -1.32 -7.13 -9.40
N SER A 40 -2.05 -8.19 -9.75
CA SER A 40 -3.36 -8.45 -9.16
C SER A 40 -3.66 -9.94 -9.05
N ASN A 41 -4.23 -10.36 -7.93
CA ASN A 41 -4.81 -11.69 -7.70
C ASN A 41 -6.35 -11.62 -7.63
N ARG A 42 -6.94 -10.66 -8.35
CA ARG A 42 -8.37 -10.60 -8.64
C ARG A 42 -8.69 -11.47 -9.84
N VAL A 43 -9.87 -12.10 -9.85
CA VAL A 43 -10.34 -12.79 -11.06
C VAL A 43 -10.57 -11.75 -12.14
N ILE A 44 -9.92 -11.96 -13.29
CA ILE A 44 -10.11 -11.18 -14.51
C ILE A 44 -11.27 -11.79 -15.28
N GLU A 45 -12.34 -11.03 -15.44
CA GLU A 45 -13.51 -11.39 -16.22
C GLU A 45 -13.39 -10.69 -17.58
N ARG A 46 -13.37 -11.48 -18.65
CA ARG A 46 -13.39 -11.00 -20.04
C ARG A 46 -14.82 -11.15 -20.53
N ASP A 47 -15.62 -10.10 -20.36
CA ASP A 47 -16.99 -10.11 -20.87
C ASP A 47 -16.99 -10.02 -22.42
N GLU A 48 -15.97 -9.39 -23.01
CA GLU A 48 -15.72 -9.26 -24.46
C GLU A 48 -14.20 -9.31 -24.74
N PRO A 49 -13.74 -9.62 -25.97
CA PRO A 49 -12.31 -9.76 -26.30
C PRO A 49 -11.45 -8.56 -25.88
N ASP A 50 -12.01 -7.36 -26.04
CA ASP A 50 -11.33 -6.09 -25.83
C ASP A 50 -11.72 -5.41 -24.51
N ARG A 51 -12.35 -6.13 -23.57
CA ARG A 51 -12.76 -5.57 -22.27
C ARG A 51 -12.28 -6.41 -21.09
N LEU A 52 -11.53 -5.78 -20.18
CA LEU A 52 -11.12 -6.37 -18.91
C LEU A 52 -11.99 -5.85 -17.76
N ARG A 53 -12.37 -6.77 -16.88
CA ARG A 53 -12.99 -6.46 -15.60
C ARG A 53 -12.23 -7.16 -14.47
N PHE A 54 -11.74 -6.39 -13.50
CA PHE A 54 -11.08 -6.92 -12.31
C PHE A 54 -12.10 -7.05 -11.18
N SER A 55 -12.53 -8.28 -10.91
CA SER A 55 -13.58 -8.54 -9.93
C SER A 55 -13.10 -8.40 -8.48
N VAL A 56 -14.02 -8.59 -7.53
CA VAL A 56 -13.73 -8.67 -6.09
C VAL A 56 -13.43 -10.11 -5.64
N ARG A 57 -13.39 -11.07 -6.59
CA ARG A 57 -13.18 -12.49 -6.31
C ARG A 57 -11.69 -12.83 -6.30
N ARG A 58 -11.33 -13.80 -5.45
CA ARG A 58 -9.97 -14.32 -5.33
C ARG A 58 -9.59 -15.16 -6.52
N ASP A 59 -8.40 -14.90 -7.05
CA ASP A 59 -7.76 -15.70 -8.07
C ASP A 59 -6.51 -16.36 -7.49
N ALA A 60 -6.38 -17.67 -7.67
CA ALA A 60 -5.22 -18.44 -7.21
C ALA A 60 -3.94 -18.10 -7.99
N ALA A 61 -4.06 -17.45 -9.15
CA ALA A 61 -2.94 -16.95 -9.94
C ALA A 61 -2.85 -15.42 -9.89
N MET A 62 -1.62 -14.91 -9.86
CA MET A 62 -1.34 -13.50 -10.10
C MET A 62 -1.39 -13.18 -11.59
N SER A 63 -1.84 -11.97 -11.89
CA SER A 63 -1.71 -11.29 -13.19
C SER A 63 -0.76 -10.10 -13.03
N PHE A 64 0.07 -9.85 -14.03
CA PHE A 64 0.87 -8.64 -14.15
C PHE A 64 0.60 -8.01 -15.51
N GLY A 65 0.46 -6.70 -15.53
CA GLY A 65 0.09 -5.98 -16.73
C GLY A 65 0.30 -4.49 -16.64
N THR A 66 -0.19 -3.81 -17.68
CA THR A 66 -0.05 -2.37 -17.89
C THR A 66 -1.39 -1.68 -17.99
N ALA A 67 -1.44 -0.42 -17.61
CA ALA A 67 -2.64 0.40 -17.59
C ALA A 67 -2.37 1.79 -18.16
N ARG A 68 -3.35 2.34 -18.88
CA ARG A 68 -3.35 3.73 -19.33
C ARG A 68 -4.25 4.55 -18.44
N ILE A 69 -3.66 5.60 -17.87
CA ILE A 69 -4.35 6.58 -17.05
C ILE A 69 -4.44 7.88 -17.83
N ASP A 70 -5.65 8.43 -17.88
CA ASP A 70 -5.88 9.76 -18.40
C ASP A 70 -6.08 10.74 -17.24
N ASN A 71 -5.81 12.02 -17.49
CA ASN A 71 -5.89 13.07 -16.49
C ASN A 71 -6.87 14.15 -16.96
N ASP A 72 -8.13 13.96 -16.62
CA ASP A 72 -9.21 14.90 -16.92
C ASP A 72 -9.34 15.91 -15.77
N GLU A 73 -9.03 17.19 -16.03
CA GLU A 73 -9.08 18.28 -15.04
C GLU A 73 -8.32 17.98 -13.72
N GLY A 74 -7.17 17.33 -13.81
CA GLY A 74 -6.37 16.95 -12.63
C GLY A 74 -6.96 15.79 -11.82
N ARG A 75 -7.88 15.02 -12.41
CA ARG A 75 -8.46 13.80 -11.82
C ARG A 75 -8.04 12.59 -12.65
N PRO A 76 -7.00 11.85 -12.20
CA PRO A 76 -6.59 10.62 -12.86
C PRO A 76 -7.71 9.59 -12.92
N ARG A 77 -7.90 8.98 -14.09
CA ARG A 77 -8.90 7.94 -14.34
C ARG A 77 -8.30 6.82 -15.18
N LEU A 78 -8.61 5.59 -14.79
CA LEU A 78 -8.24 4.41 -15.56
C LEU A 78 -9.05 4.36 -16.86
N GLN A 79 -8.34 4.39 -17.98
CA GLN A 79 -8.97 4.30 -19.31
C GLN A 79 -8.94 2.88 -19.85
N ALA A 80 -7.79 2.21 -19.74
CA ALA A 80 -7.57 0.91 -20.34
C ALA A 80 -6.55 0.10 -19.55
N ALA A 81 -6.65 -1.22 -19.59
CA ALA A 81 -5.72 -2.13 -18.94
C ALA A 81 -5.44 -3.34 -19.82
N ARG A 82 -4.23 -3.90 -19.71
CA ARG A 82 -3.80 -5.09 -20.43
C ARG A 82 -3.09 -6.04 -19.50
N ASP A 83 -3.58 -7.27 -19.40
CA ASP A 83 -2.87 -8.37 -18.75
C ASP A 83 -1.75 -8.87 -19.69
N GLU A 84 -0.51 -8.93 -19.19
CA GLU A 84 0.67 -9.30 -19.97
C GLU A 84 1.27 -10.64 -19.54
N VAL A 85 1.16 -10.95 -18.26
CA VAL A 85 1.78 -12.12 -17.64
C VAL A 85 0.79 -12.73 -16.66
N ARG A 86 0.41 -13.97 -16.94
CA ARG A 86 -0.35 -14.79 -16.02
C ARG A 86 0.58 -15.80 -15.36
N PHE A 87 0.65 -15.77 -14.03
CA PHE A 87 1.40 -16.77 -13.27
C PHE A 87 0.62 -18.08 -13.18
N PRO A 88 1.30 -19.23 -12.98
CA PRO A 88 0.61 -20.46 -12.57
C PRO A 88 -0.19 -20.23 -11.28
N ALA A 89 -1.34 -20.90 -11.18
CA ALA A 89 -2.14 -20.87 -9.96
C ALA A 89 -1.38 -21.53 -8.81
N THR A 90 -1.49 -20.96 -7.61
CA THR A 90 -0.85 -21.49 -6.41
C THR A 90 -1.89 -22.11 -5.45
N PRO A 91 -1.52 -23.14 -4.67
CA PRO A 91 -0.18 -23.74 -4.54
C PRO A 91 0.26 -24.52 -5.79
N LEU A 92 1.57 -24.47 -6.09
CA LEU A 92 2.15 -25.29 -7.16
C LEU A 92 2.16 -26.76 -6.72
N LEU A 93 1.98 -27.69 -7.67
CA LEU A 93 2.12 -29.12 -7.37
C LEU A 93 3.55 -29.43 -6.93
N PHE A 94 3.71 -30.40 -6.03
CA PHE A 94 5.00 -30.90 -5.60
C PHE A 94 4.94 -32.41 -5.36
N THR A 95 6.11 -33.05 -5.38
CA THR A 95 6.30 -34.46 -5.00
C THR A 95 7.23 -34.55 -3.80
N MET A 96 7.16 -35.63 -3.03
CA MET A 96 8.10 -35.87 -1.94
C MET A 96 9.30 -36.66 -2.45
N GLN A 97 10.50 -36.08 -2.37
CA GLN A 97 11.75 -36.73 -2.76
C GLN A 97 12.72 -36.68 -1.57
N GLY A 98 13.14 -37.85 -1.06
CA GLY A 98 14.01 -37.92 0.11
C GLY A 98 13.44 -37.22 1.36
N GLY A 99 12.11 -37.28 1.55
CA GLY A 99 11.42 -36.62 2.67
C GLY A 99 11.27 -35.10 2.55
N ARG A 100 11.64 -34.49 1.40
CA ARG A 100 11.51 -33.06 1.15
C ARG A 100 10.51 -32.78 0.02
N PRO A 101 9.72 -31.70 0.12
CA PRO A 101 8.87 -31.28 -0.99
C PRO A 101 9.73 -30.74 -2.13
N VAL A 102 9.50 -31.26 -3.34
CA VAL A 102 10.12 -30.80 -4.59
C VAL A 102 9.01 -30.40 -5.55
N THR A 103 8.95 -29.10 -5.88
CA THR A 103 7.96 -28.54 -6.80
C THR A 103 8.02 -29.22 -8.16
N ASP A 104 6.85 -29.41 -8.78
CA ASP A 104 6.73 -29.91 -10.15
C ASP A 104 7.62 -29.08 -11.10
N PRO A 105 8.56 -29.71 -11.83
CA PRO A 105 9.51 -28.97 -12.67
C PRO A 105 8.83 -28.16 -13.78
N GLY A 106 7.69 -28.61 -14.29
CA GLY A 106 6.91 -27.89 -15.30
C GLY A 106 6.35 -26.59 -14.74
N GLN A 107 5.69 -26.65 -13.60
CA GLN A 107 5.14 -25.48 -12.92
C GLN A 107 6.23 -24.53 -12.41
N ALA A 108 7.34 -25.06 -11.89
CA ALA A 108 8.49 -24.25 -11.49
C ALA A 108 9.05 -23.45 -12.69
N ARG A 109 9.23 -24.09 -13.86
CA ARG A 109 9.67 -23.40 -15.08
C ARG A 109 8.67 -22.35 -15.55
N SER A 110 7.37 -22.66 -15.54
CA SER A 110 6.33 -21.70 -15.91
C SER A 110 6.29 -20.49 -14.98
N TYR A 111 6.47 -20.71 -13.67
CA TYR A 111 6.52 -19.65 -12.68
C TYR A 111 7.74 -18.75 -12.86
N GLU A 112 8.93 -19.36 -13.04
CA GLU A 112 10.16 -18.61 -13.31
C GLU A 112 10.11 -17.86 -14.65
N ALA A 113 9.47 -18.42 -15.69
CA ALA A 113 9.26 -17.72 -16.96
C ALA A 113 8.36 -16.48 -16.79
N ALA A 114 7.26 -16.60 -16.03
CA ALA A 114 6.39 -15.47 -15.70
C ALA A 114 7.14 -14.39 -14.90
N ARG A 115 7.90 -14.80 -13.88
CA ARG A 115 8.76 -13.92 -13.08
C ARG A 115 9.80 -13.19 -13.94
N ALA A 116 10.49 -13.90 -14.83
CA ALA A 116 11.48 -13.32 -15.72
C ALA A 116 10.85 -12.29 -16.67
N LYS A 117 9.68 -12.59 -17.23
CA LYS A 117 8.94 -11.67 -18.11
C LYS A 117 8.50 -10.39 -17.38
N MET A 118 7.96 -10.53 -16.16
CA MET A 118 7.61 -9.37 -15.32
C MET A 118 8.84 -8.50 -15.02
N ARG A 119 9.97 -9.12 -14.64
CA ARG A 119 11.23 -8.39 -14.38
C ARG A 119 11.76 -7.67 -15.60
N ALA A 120 11.73 -8.32 -16.77
CA ALA A 120 12.17 -7.72 -18.02
C ALA A 120 11.33 -6.49 -18.39
N SER A 121 10.00 -6.57 -18.23
CA SER A 121 9.08 -5.45 -18.48
C SER A 121 9.37 -4.25 -17.56
N LEU A 122 9.55 -4.50 -16.26
CA LEU A 122 9.89 -3.43 -15.31
C LEU A 122 11.31 -2.87 -15.48
N ALA A 123 12.29 -3.72 -15.81
CA ALA A 123 13.67 -3.27 -16.08
C ALA A 123 13.73 -2.38 -17.32
N GLU A 124 12.95 -2.71 -18.35
CA GLU A 124 12.82 -1.87 -19.54
C GLU A 124 12.18 -0.53 -19.21
N ALA A 125 11.15 -0.51 -18.37
CA ALA A 125 10.51 0.74 -17.92
C ALA A 125 11.45 1.62 -17.11
N LEU A 126 12.27 1.04 -16.22
CA LEU A 126 13.32 1.77 -15.48
C LEU A 126 14.32 2.40 -16.46
N ARG A 127 14.81 1.61 -17.43
CA ARG A 127 15.79 2.04 -18.43
C ARG A 127 15.27 3.16 -19.33
N GLN A 128 14.08 3.00 -19.91
CA GLN A 128 13.50 3.96 -20.86
C GLN A 128 13.22 5.32 -20.23
N ASN A 129 12.79 5.33 -18.97
CA ASN A 129 12.43 6.56 -18.28
C ASN A 129 13.59 7.20 -17.51
N GLY A 130 14.80 6.60 -17.55
CA GLY A 130 15.94 7.04 -16.75
C GLY A 130 15.69 6.97 -15.23
N ARG A 131 14.73 6.12 -14.82
CA ARG A 131 14.30 5.96 -13.42
C ARG A 131 15.05 4.79 -12.79
N ARG A 132 15.23 4.85 -11.48
CA ARG A 132 15.87 3.76 -10.71
C ARG A 132 15.00 3.20 -9.61
N ASP A 133 13.81 3.76 -9.42
CA ASP A 133 12.98 3.47 -8.26
C ASP A 133 11.58 3.03 -8.69
N ILE A 134 10.95 2.20 -7.88
CA ILE A 134 9.55 1.77 -8.05
C ILE A 134 8.70 2.39 -6.94
N LEU A 135 7.54 2.95 -7.31
CA LEU A 135 6.48 3.29 -6.36
C LEU A 135 5.43 2.18 -6.38
N LEU A 136 5.32 1.41 -5.30
CA LEU A 136 4.31 0.39 -5.10
C LEU A 136 3.15 0.94 -4.25
N TYR A 137 1.95 0.98 -4.80
CA TYR A 137 0.73 1.34 -4.05
C TYR A 137 -0.12 0.10 -3.74
N VAL A 138 -0.57 -0.02 -2.49
CA VAL A 138 -1.46 -1.09 -2.02
C VAL A 138 -2.71 -0.49 -1.36
N HIS A 139 -3.88 -0.75 -1.94
CA HIS A 139 -5.14 -0.17 -1.51
C HIS A 139 -5.69 -0.78 -0.20
N GLY A 140 -6.67 -0.10 0.41
CA GLY A 140 -7.38 -0.55 1.61
C GLY A 140 -8.59 -1.45 1.33
N TYR A 141 -9.44 -1.61 2.35
CA TYR A 141 -10.71 -2.33 2.21
C TYR A 141 -11.66 -1.61 1.23
N ASN A 142 -12.67 -2.31 0.72
CA ASN A 142 -13.74 -1.76 -0.13
C ASN A 142 -13.24 -0.90 -1.30
N SER A 143 -12.16 -1.33 -1.96
CA SER A 143 -11.54 -0.59 -3.06
C SER A 143 -11.74 -1.33 -4.38
N GLN A 144 -12.16 -0.61 -5.41
CA GLN A 144 -12.20 -1.12 -6.78
C GLN A 144 -10.82 -1.01 -7.45
N PHE A 145 -10.61 -1.76 -8.54
CA PHE A 145 -9.35 -1.73 -9.28
C PHE A 145 -9.07 -0.33 -9.88
N ASP A 146 -10.09 0.29 -10.48
CA ASP A 146 -10.01 1.62 -11.07
C ASP A 146 -9.59 2.69 -10.06
N ASP A 147 -10.17 2.66 -8.86
CA ASP A 147 -9.82 3.58 -7.77
C ASP A 147 -8.38 3.38 -7.29
N THR A 148 -7.91 2.14 -7.31
CA THR A 148 -6.53 1.79 -6.96
C THR A 148 -5.56 2.43 -7.94
N MET A 149 -5.80 2.25 -9.23
CA MET A 149 -4.96 2.80 -10.30
C MET A 149 -5.01 4.33 -10.34
N ALA A 150 -6.19 4.93 -10.15
CA ALA A 150 -6.35 6.38 -10.06
C ALA A 150 -5.59 6.97 -8.86
N THR A 151 -5.59 6.27 -7.71
CA THR A 151 -4.88 6.71 -6.51
C THR A 151 -3.36 6.62 -6.70
N LEU A 152 -2.86 5.52 -7.28
CA LEU A 152 -1.46 5.39 -7.66
C LEU A 152 -1.02 6.55 -8.58
N ALA A 153 -1.82 6.88 -9.59
CA ALA A 153 -1.51 7.97 -10.51
C ALA A 153 -1.43 9.33 -9.82
N ARG A 154 -2.35 9.63 -8.88
CA ARG A 154 -2.29 10.86 -8.08
C ARG A 154 -1.01 10.94 -7.26
N LEU A 155 -0.65 9.85 -6.56
CA LEU A 155 0.58 9.79 -5.76
C LEU A 155 1.82 9.97 -6.62
N TRP A 156 1.87 9.28 -7.75
CA TRP A 156 2.99 9.33 -8.70
C TRP A 156 3.16 10.71 -9.35
N GLN A 157 2.06 11.35 -9.75
CA GLN A 157 2.10 12.72 -10.28
C GLN A 157 2.56 13.71 -9.21
N ALA A 158 2.01 13.60 -7.99
CA ALA A 158 2.36 14.48 -6.89
C ALA A 158 3.84 14.36 -6.49
N SER A 159 4.43 13.15 -6.58
CA SER A 159 5.86 12.90 -6.29
C SER A 159 6.80 13.26 -7.45
N GLY A 160 6.30 13.96 -8.48
CA GLY A 160 7.10 14.44 -9.59
C GLY A 160 7.44 13.39 -10.65
N ALA A 161 6.71 12.27 -10.68
CA ALA A 161 6.77 11.27 -11.75
C ALA A 161 8.17 10.61 -11.95
N ARG A 162 8.95 10.51 -10.87
CA ARG A 162 10.36 10.04 -10.90
C ARG A 162 10.54 8.53 -10.71
N THR A 163 9.47 7.80 -10.37
CA THR A 163 9.49 6.35 -10.11
C THR A 163 8.71 5.60 -11.19
N VAL A 164 8.91 4.28 -11.31
CA VAL A 164 8.01 3.41 -12.09
C VAL A 164 6.79 3.09 -11.21
N PRO A 165 5.56 3.50 -11.59
CA PRO A 165 4.39 3.31 -10.74
C PRO A 165 3.79 1.91 -10.93
N VAL A 166 3.65 1.18 -9.82
CA VAL A 166 3.10 -0.17 -9.74
C VAL A 166 1.98 -0.22 -8.69
N ALA A 167 0.82 -0.78 -9.03
CA ALA A 167 -0.21 -1.11 -8.05
C ALA A 167 -0.16 -2.60 -7.70
N PHE A 168 -0.40 -2.95 -6.43
CA PHE A 168 -0.83 -4.30 -6.06
C PHE A 168 -2.32 -4.28 -5.70
N GLY A 169 -3.14 -4.89 -6.55
CA GLY A 169 -4.59 -4.99 -6.39
C GLY A 169 -5.01 -6.33 -5.80
N TRP A 170 -5.47 -6.33 -4.55
CA TRP A 170 -6.00 -7.52 -3.88
C TRP A 170 -7.54 -7.54 -3.93
N PRO A 171 -8.22 -8.69 -3.78
CA PRO A 171 -9.66 -8.84 -4.02
C PRO A 171 -10.50 -8.28 -2.86
N ALA A 172 -10.51 -6.94 -2.75
CA ALA A 172 -11.39 -6.13 -1.91
C ALA A 172 -12.62 -5.64 -2.68
N GLY A 173 -13.57 -5.01 -1.99
CA GLY A 173 -14.79 -4.47 -2.60
C GLY A 173 -16.01 -5.36 -2.42
N ASN A 174 -15.95 -6.34 -1.51
CA ASN A 174 -17.08 -7.25 -1.30
C ASN A 174 -18.30 -6.48 -0.72
N PRO A 175 -19.49 -6.57 -1.36
CA PRO A 175 -20.66 -5.83 -0.90
C PRO A 175 -21.33 -6.46 0.33
N GLY A 176 -22.19 -5.67 0.97
CA GLY A 176 -23.08 -6.11 2.05
C GLY A 176 -22.49 -5.98 3.45
N ALA A 177 -23.31 -6.27 4.47
CA ALA A 177 -22.98 -6.07 5.89
C ALA A 177 -21.75 -6.87 6.38
N PHE A 178 -21.39 -7.95 5.68
CA PHE A 178 -20.20 -8.77 5.99
C PHE A 178 -19.02 -8.49 5.05
N GLY A 179 -19.10 -7.47 4.19
CA GLY A 179 -18.08 -7.12 3.21
C GLY A 179 -16.70 -6.92 3.83
N TYR A 180 -16.64 -6.26 4.98
CA TYR A 180 -15.39 -6.05 5.72
C TYR A 180 -14.70 -7.36 6.12
N PHE A 181 -15.43 -8.35 6.64
CA PHE A 181 -14.85 -9.64 7.02
C PHE A 181 -14.36 -10.44 5.81
N LYS A 182 -15.11 -10.40 4.71
CA LYS A 182 -14.70 -11.03 3.44
C LYS A 182 -13.43 -10.39 2.88
N ASP A 183 -13.37 -9.07 2.87
CA ASP A 183 -12.20 -8.30 2.46
C ASP A 183 -11.01 -8.59 3.39
N ARG A 184 -11.22 -8.68 4.71
CA ARG A 184 -10.16 -9.06 5.65
C ARG A 184 -9.53 -10.40 5.29
N GLU A 185 -10.34 -11.44 5.10
CA GLU A 185 -9.86 -12.77 4.68
C GLU A 185 -9.23 -12.74 3.27
N SER A 186 -9.69 -11.85 2.39
CA SER A 186 -9.08 -11.64 1.07
C SER A 186 -7.72 -10.97 1.16
N GLY A 187 -7.52 -10.12 2.16
CA GLY A 187 -6.21 -9.59 2.53
C GLY A 187 -5.26 -10.71 2.94
N GLU A 188 -5.66 -11.59 3.86
CA GLU A 188 -4.87 -12.76 4.29
C GLU A 188 -4.51 -13.66 3.10
N PHE A 189 -5.48 -13.95 2.23
CA PHE A 189 -5.27 -14.69 0.98
C PHE A 189 -4.19 -14.06 0.09
N SER A 190 -4.08 -12.73 0.11
CA SER A 190 -3.20 -11.98 -0.78
C SER A 190 -1.78 -11.80 -0.24
N VAL A 191 -1.53 -12.12 1.02
CA VAL A 191 -0.19 -12.01 1.65
C VAL A 191 0.83 -12.82 0.87
N PHE A 192 0.52 -14.07 0.50
CA PHE A 192 1.43 -14.91 -0.28
C PHE A 192 1.79 -14.27 -1.63
N HIS A 193 0.79 -13.81 -2.39
CA HIS A 193 1.01 -13.16 -3.69
C HIS A 193 1.77 -11.83 -3.58
N LEU A 194 1.52 -11.04 -2.52
CA LEU A 194 2.28 -9.81 -2.28
C LEU A 194 3.75 -10.12 -1.94
N LYS A 195 4.02 -11.17 -1.15
CA LYS A 195 5.41 -11.61 -0.88
C LYS A 195 6.14 -11.95 -2.17
N GLU A 196 5.52 -12.75 -3.04
CA GLU A 196 6.10 -13.10 -4.33
C GLU A 196 6.33 -11.84 -5.18
N THR A 197 5.34 -10.94 -5.23
CA THR A 197 5.47 -9.64 -5.91
C THR A 197 6.69 -8.87 -5.42
N LEU A 198 6.84 -8.69 -4.10
CA LEU A 198 7.97 -7.98 -3.50
C LEU A 198 9.32 -8.64 -3.82
N ARG A 199 9.41 -9.98 -3.81
CA ARG A 199 10.63 -10.71 -4.24
C ARG A 199 10.93 -10.51 -5.72
N ILE A 200 9.91 -10.42 -6.56
CA ILE A 200 10.07 -10.15 -7.99
C ILE A 200 10.60 -8.73 -8.19
N LEU A 201 9.96 -7.74 -7.58
CA LEU A 201 10.34 -6.32 -7.63
C LEU A 201 11.78 -6.11 -7.17
N ALA A 202 12.16 -6.59 -5.98
CA ALA A 202 13.50 -6.39 -5.42
C ALA A 202 14.63 -6.96 -6.31
N GLY A 203 14.32 -7.96 -7.14
CA GLY A 203 15.25 -8.53 -8.11
C GLY A 203 15.13 -8.01 -9.54
N VAL A 204 14.42 -6.90 -9.78
CA VAL A 204 14.42 -6.22 -11.09
C VAL A 204 15.81 -5.62 -11.35
N PRO A 205 16.45 -5.92 -12.49
CA PRO A 205 17.73 -5.30 -12.86
C PRO A 205 17.62 -3.78 -12.97
N GLY A 206 18.63 -3.06 -12.45
CA GLY A 206 18.67 -1.59 -12.47
C GLY A 206 17.81 -0.88 -11.40
N LEU A 207 17.06 -1.63 -10.58
CA LEU A 207 16.33 -1.10 -9.44
C LEU A 207 17.28 -0.75 -8.29
N ASN A 208 17.23 0.50 -7.85
CA ASN A 208 17.79 0.99 -6.61
C ASN A 208 16.82 0.72 -5.46
N ASP A 209 15.67 1.41 -5.44
CA ASP A 209 14.80 1.46 -4.27
C ASP A 209 13.32 1.23 -4.60
N ILE A 210 12.59 0.66 -3.64
CA ILE A 210 11.14 0.49 -3.64
C ILE A 210 10.56 1.43 -2.59
N HIS A 211 9.64 2.29 -3.03
CA HIS A 211 8.81 3.15 -2.18
C HIS A 211 7.42 2.55 -2.11
N ILE A 212 6.95 2.16 -0.93
CA ILE A 212 5.66 1.52 -0.72
C ILE A 212 4.72 2.49 -0.03
N VAL A 213 3.53 2.67 -0.60
CA VAL A 213 2.41 3.37 0.05
C VAL A 213 1.28 2.38 0.26
N ALA A 214 0.88 2.15 1.52
CA ALA A 214 -0.21 1.26 1.87
C ALA A 214 -1.30 2.04 2.62
N HIS A 215 -2.56 1.83 2.25
CA HIS A 215 -3.70 2.50 2.89
C HIS A 215 -4.54 1.53 3.71
N SER A 216 -4.98 1.95 4.90
CA SER A 216 -5.99 1.25 5.71
C SER A 216 -5.64 -0.23 5.90
N ARG A 217 -6.54 -1.16 5.56
CA ARG A 217 -6.31 -2.61 5.62
C ARG A 217 -5.18 -3.11 4.73
N GLY A 218 -4.84 -2.39 3.65
CA GLY A 218 -3.66 -2.68 2.83
C GLY A 218 -2.35 -2.58 3.62
N SER A 219 -2.31 -1.74 4.66
CA SER A 219 -1.17 -1.67 5.58
C SER A 219 -0.92 -2.99 6.30
N ASP A 220 -1.98 -3.71 6.69
CA ASP A 220 -1.88 -5.03 7.31
C ASP A 220 -1.32 -6.08 6.34
N VAL A 221 -1.83 -6.09 5.10
CA VAL A 221 -1.36 -6.99 4.04
C VAL A 221 0.13 -6.75 3.75
N VAL A 222 0.53 -5.48 3.60
CA VAL A 222 1.93 -5.08 3.32
C VAL A 222 2.85 -5.42 4.49
N THR A 223 2.50 -5.01 5.71
CA THR A 223 3.35 -5.26 6.89
C THR A 223 3.46 -6.74 7.21
N THR A 224 2.41 -7.55 7.00
CA THR A 224 2.47 -9.00 7.17
C THR A 224 3.39 -9.65 6.14
N ALA A 225 3.24 -9.31 4.85
CA ALA A 225 4.11 -9.81 3.79
C ALA A 225 5.58 -9.42 4.02
N LEU A 226 5.84 -8.16 4.33
CA LEU A 226 7.19 -7.66 4.62
C LEU A 226 7.78 -8.32 5.87
N ARG A 227 7.02 -8.48 6.95
CA ARG A 227 7.48 -9.17 8.17
C ARG A 227 7.93 -10.59 7.87
N GLU A 228 7.15 -11.36 7.11
CA GLU A 228 7.54 -12.72 6.72
C GLU A 228 8.82 -12.74 5.88
N LEU A 229 8.99 -11.78 4.98
CA LEU A 229 10.22 -11.64 4.18
C LEU A 229 11.42 -11.19 5.02
N VAL A 230 11.21 -10.36 6.04
CA VAL A 230 12.24 -9.95 6.99
C VAL A 230 12.71 -11.13 7.84
N ILE A 231 11.79 -11.95 8.34
CA ILE A 231 12.10 -13.19 9.06
C ILE A 231 12.89 -14.14 8.14
N GLU A 232 12.41 -14.35 6.91
CA GLU A 232 13.08 -15.18 5.92
C GLU A 232 14.51 -14.71 5.63
N ALA A 233 14.70 -13.42 5.36
CA ALA A 233 16.00 -12.81 5.09
C ALA A 233 16.98 -13.07 6.23
N ARG A 234 16.55 -12.78 7.47
CA ARG A 234 17.38 -12.97 8.67
C ARG A 234 17.72 -14.43 8.93
N ALA A 235 16.75 -15.32 8.75
CA ALA A 235 16.98 -16.76 8.91
C ALA A 235 17.98 -17.28 7.86
N GLY A 236 18.03 -16.68 6.67
CA GLY A 236 19.02 -16.95 5.64
C GLY A 236 20.38 -16.28 5.85
N GLY A 237 20.53 -15.41 6.86
CA GLY A 237 21.74 -14.63 7.10
C GLY A 237 21.88 -13.36 6.26
N ASP A 238 20.84 -12.98 5.52
CA ASP A 238 20.84 -11.77 4.68
C ASP A 238 20.47 -10.53 5.50
N ASP A 239 20.96 -9.36 5.08
CA ASP A 239 20.44 -8.07 5.50
C ASP A 239 19.08 -7.80 4.81
N PRO A 240 17.97 -7.72 5.56
CA PRO A 240 16.65 -7.47 4.98
C PRO A 240 16.59 -6.18 4.15
N ARG A 241 17.34 -5.13 4.53
CA ARG A 241 17.31 -3.85 3.81
C ARG A 241 17.88 -4.00 2.41
N GLN A 242 19.00 -4.71 2.27
CA GLN A 242 19.64 -4.98 0.99
C GLN A 242 18.81 -5.96 0.14
N ARG A 243 18.21 -6.98 0.78
CA ARG A 243 17.41 -8.00 0.09
C ARG A 243 16.09 -7.44 -0.45
N LEU A 244 15.42 -6.58 0.33
CA LEU A 244 14.09 -6.05 -0.01
C LEU A 244 14.14 -4.72 -0.75
N LYS A 245 15.20 -3.92 -0.58
CA LYS A 245 15.38 -2.61 -1.19
C LYS A 245 14.24 -1.63 -0.92
N VAL A 246 13.55 -1.77 0.21
CA VAL A 246 12.44 -0.88 0.57
C VAL A 246 13.01 0.33 1.31
N GLU A 247 13.05 1.48 0.62
CA GLU A 247 13.59 2.72 1.18
C GLU A 247 12.51 3.50 1.92
N ASN A 248 11.32 3.71 1.34
CA ASN A 248 10.21 4.35 2.04
C ASN A 248 9.04 3.37 2.21
N LEU A 249 8.58 3.16 3.45
CA LEU A 249 7.32 2.51 3.76
C LEU A 249 6.36 3.52 4.40
N ILE A 250 5.37 3.95 3.63
CA ILE A 250 4.36 4.90 4.07
C ILE A 250 3.07 4.14 4.38
N LEU A 251 2.62 4.22 5.64
CA LEU A 251 1.36 3.65 6.10
C LEU A 251 0.35 4.78 6.32
N ALA A 252 -0.67 4.85 5.47
CA ALA A 252 -1.72 5.86 5.55
C ALA A 252 -2.97 5.31 6.23
N ALA A 253 -3.38 5.92 7.34
CA ALA A 253 -4.53 5.52 8.14
C ALA A 253 -4.57 4.00 8.44
N PRO A 254 -3.47 3.39 8.93
CA PRO A 254 -3.36 1.93 9.01
C PRO A 254 -4.41 1.29 9.92
N ASP A 255 -5.13 0.31 9.39
CA ASP A 255 -6.09 -0.51 10.13
C ASP A 255 -5.44 -1.82 10.62
N LEU A 256 -4.60 -1.67 11.65
CA LEU A 256 -3.99 -2.77 12.39
C LEU A 256 -4.31 -2.63 13.88
N ASP A 257 -4.45 -3.74 14.57
CA ASP A 257 -4.51 -3.73 16.03
C ASP A 257 -3.13 -3.37 16.60
N PHE A 258 -3.06 -2.39 17.50
CA PHE A 258 -1.77 -1.95 18.03
C PHE A 258 -1.08 -3.00 18.89
N SER A 259 -1.81 -3.89 19.57
CA SER A 259 -1.22 -5.03 20.28
C SER A 259 -0.60 -6.03 19.30
N VAL A 260 -1.20 -6.21 18.12
CA VAL A 260 -0.59 -7.00 17.03
C VAL A 260 0.66 -6.30 16.51
N VAL A 261 0.64 -4.99 16.30
CA VAL A 261 1.84 -4.21 15.89
C VAL A 261 2.98 -4.36 16.89
N ARG A 262 2.69 -4.26 18.20
CA ARG A 262 3.69 -4.46 19.26
C ARG A 262 4.38 -5.81 19.15
N GLN A 263 3.60 -6.89 19.03
CA GLN A 263 4.16 -8.24 19.01
C GLN A 263 4.80 -8.60 17.67
N ARG A 264 4.17 -8.24 16.55
CA ARG A 264 4.62 -8.69 15.22
C ARG A 264 5.61 -7.75 14.56
N LEU A 265 5.57 -6.46 14.84
CA LEU A 265 6.45 -5.48 14.20
C LEU A 265 7.53 -5.00 15.17
N ILE A 266 7.15 -4.54 16.37
CA ILE A 266 8.13 -3.98 17.31
C ILE A 266 9.02 -5.07 17.90
N ALA A 267 8.44 -6.13 18.48
CA ALA A 267 9.21 -7.20 19.12
C ALA A 267 10.11 -7.97 18.13
N GLU A 268 9.66 -8.09 16.87
CA GLU A 268 10.46 -8.71 15.80
C GLU A 268 11.38 -7.72 15.07
N ARG A 269 11.57 -6.51 15.61
CA ARG A 269 12.50 -5.52 15.07
C ARG A 269 12.25 -5.24 13.59
N PHE A 270 11.00 -5.06 13.19
CA PHE A 270 10.60 -4.78 11.80
C PHE A 270 11.21 -3.47 11.29
N GLY A 271 11.23 -2.42 12.12
CA GLY A 271 11.64 -1.07 11.70
C GLY A 271 13.02 -0.97 11.04
N PRO A 272 14.08 -1.54 11.64
CA PRO A 272 15.43 -1.51 11.07
C PRO A 272 15.61 -2.22 9.71
N ALA A 273 14.61 -2.96 9.22
CA ALA A 273 14.70 -3.64 7.93
C ALA A 273 14.53 -2.70 6.72
N PHE A 274 14.19 -1.42 6.93
CA PHE A 274 13.81 -0.48 5.88
C PHE A 274 14.54 0.85 5.99
N GLY A 275 14.46 1.66 4.94
CA GLY A 275 14.97 3.04 4.94
C GLY A 275 14.31 3.92 5.97
N ARG A 276 13.04 4.24 5.75
CA ARG A 276 12.17 4.96 6.65
C ARG A 276 10.76 4.38 6.61
N ILE A 277 10.12 4.37 7.76
CA ILE A 277 8.70 4.11 7.94
C ILE A 277 8.04 5.40 8.37
N THR A 278 7.07 5.89 7.60
CA THR A 278 6.27 7.05 7.95
C THR A 278 4.82 6.62 8.12
N VAL A 279 4.28 6.80 9.32
CA VAL A 279 2.92 6.40 9.67
C VAL A 279 2.05 7.65 9.79
N TYR A 280 1.13 7.85 8.86
CA TYR A 280 0.16 8.93 8.96
C TYR A 280 -1.00 8.45 9.84
N ILE A 281 -1.25 9.21 10.90
CA ILE A 281 -2.21 8.89 11.96
C ILE A 281 -3.20 10.03 12.12
N ASN A 282 -4.45 9.68 12.44
CA ASN A 282 -5.46 10.64 12.82
C ASN A 282 -6.26 10.07 13.99
N PRO A 283 -6.03 10.55 15.23
CA PRO A 283 -6.81 10.13 16.40
C PRO A 283 -8.32 10.33 16.24
N GLY A 284 -8.74 11.27 15.39
CA GLY A 284 -10.13 11.54 15.03
C GLY A 284 -10.68 10.72 13.86
N ASP A 285 -9.93 9.76 13.30
CA ASP A 285 -10.38 8.94 12.17
C ASP A 285 -11.61 8.11 12.54
N SER A 286 -12.75 8.48 11.96
CA SER A 286 -14.04 7.89 12.31
C SER A 286 -14.16 6.44 11.84
N ALA A 287 -13.57 6.07 10.69
CA ALA A 287 -13.62 4.70 10.19
C ALA A 287 -12.77 3.75 11.05
N LEU A 288 -11.57 4.18 11.43
CA LEU A 288 -10.73 3.43 12.37
C LEU A 288 -11.35 3.37 13.78
N GLY A 289 -12.09 4.41 14.18
CA GLY A 289 -12.84 4.40 15.44
C GLY A 289 -13.90 3.31 15.45
N LEU A 290 -14.62 3.15 14.34
CA LEU A 290 -15.59 2.07 14.17
C LEU A 290 -14.91 0.70 14.14
N ALA A 291 -13.79 0.56 13.43
CA ALA A 291 -13.01 -0.68 13.44
C ALA A 291 -12.50 -1.04 14.85
N GLN A 292 -12.02 -0.07 15.63
CA GLN A 292 -11.62 -0.25 17.02
C GLN A 292 -12.75 -0.78 17.89
N VAL A 293 -13.97 -0.26 17.71
CA VAL A 293 -15.16 -0.72 18.42
C VAL A 293 -15.54 -2.14 17.98
N LEU A 294 -15.56 -2.41 16.68
CA LEU A 294 -15.95 -3.71 16.11
C LEU A 294 -14.98 -4.85 16.43
N LEU A 295 -13.68 -4.54 16.52
CA LEU A 295 -12.61 -5.54 16.68
C LEU A 295 -11.94 -5.50 18.06
N ALA A 296 -12.46 -4.69 18.98
CA ALA A 296 -11.99 -4.57 20.36
C ALA A 296 -10.47 -4.37 20.51
N GLY A 297 -9.94 -3.22 20.04
CA GLY A 297 -8.55 -2.84 20.26
C GLY A 297 -8.13 -1.56 19.53
N THR A 298 -7.19 -0.80 20.09
CA THR A 298 -6.71 0.48 19.51
C THR A 298 -6.15 0.25 18.12
N ARG A 299 -6.67 0.95 17.11
CA ARG A 299 -6.12 0.88 15.75
C ARG A 299 -4.82 1.69 15.66
N PHE A 300 -3.82 1.13 14.97
CA PHE A 300 -2.51 1.76 14.80
C PHE A 300 -2.60 3.16 14.16
N GLY A 301 -3.55 3.38 13.25
CA GLY A 301 -3.77 4.70 12.65
C GLY A 301 -4.40 5.76 13.57
N ARG A 302 -4.77 5.40 14.81
CA ARG A 302 -5.35 6.30 15.83
C ARG A 302 -4.46 6.50 17.05
N ILE A 303 -3.25 5.92 17.08
CA ILE A 303 -2.41 6.00 18.27
C ILE A 303 -1.94 7.43 18.53
N SER A 304 -1.72 7.76 19.80
CA SER A 304 -0.99 8.95 20.24
C SER A 304 0.21 8.55 21.11
N PHE A 305 1.12 9.48 21.36
CA PHE A 305 2.33 9.22 22.15
C PHE A 305 2.00 8.75 23.58
N GLU A 306 0.94 9.27 24.19
CA GLU A 306 0.52 8.95 25.56
C GLU A 306 0.08 7.49 25.69
N GLN A 307 -0.37 6.86 24.61
CA GLN A 307 -0.80 5.46 24.59
C GLN A 307 0.35 4.46 24.46
N LEU A 308 1.57 4.96 24.23
CA LEU A 308 2.79 4.16 24.23
C LEU A 308 3.23 3.85 25.66
N GLY A 309 3.59 2.58 25.91
CA GLY A 309 4.28 2.17 27.11
C GLY A 309 5.75 2.61 27.12
N GLU A 310 6.41 2.52 28.27
CA GLU A 310 7.79 2.95 28.46
C GLU A 310 8.77 2.29 27.48
N ALA A 311 8.67 0.97 27.31
CA ALA A 311 9.51 0.22 26.38
C ALA A 311 9.33 0.67 24.93
N GLU A 312 8.10 0.98 24.50
CA GLU A 312 7.83 1.49 23.15
C GLU A 312 8.45 2.86 22.94
N ARG A 313 8.33 3.76 23.92
CA ARG A 313 8.94 5.10 23.86
C ARG A 313 10.46 5.01 23.78
N GLU A 314 11.07 4.14 24.58
CA GLU A 314 12.52 3.91 24.54
C GLU A 314 12.97 3.32 23.19
N ILE A 315 12.23 2.35 22.66
CA ILE A 315 12.50 1.76 21.35
C ILE A 315 12.41 2.82 20.25
N PHE A 316 11.34 3.62 20.20
CA PHE A 316 11.20 4.68 19.20
C PHE A 316 12.26 5.78 19.37
N GLY A 317 12.65 6.13 20.60
CA GLY A 317 13.77 7.05 20.82
C GLY A 317 15.13 6.54 20.30
N ARG A 318 15.30 5.22 20.17
CA ARG A 318 16.49 4.59 19.59
C ARG A 318 16.38 4.39 18.08
N ILE A 319 15.19 4.03 17.59
CA ILE A 319 14.92 3.77 16.18
C ILE A 319 14.55 5.09 15.48
N ARG A 320 15.54 5.67 14.79
CA ARG A 320 15.41 6.97 14.12
C ARG A 320 14.78 6.93 12.73
N ASN A 321 14.27 5.77 12.31
CA ASN A 321 13.68 5.58 10.99
C ASN A 321 12.18 5.27 11.03
N VAL A 322 11.51 5.44 12.18
CA VAL A 322 10.06 5.26 12.32
C VAL A 322 9.48 6.56 12.85
N ASP A 323 8.69 7.23 12.03
CA ASP A 323 8.09 8.53 12.32
C ASP A 323 6.57 8.47 12.22
N PHE A 324 5.89 9.21 13.11
CA PHE A 324 4.42 9.31 13.14
C PHE A 324 4.00 10.73 12.77
N ILE A 325 3.20 10.86 11.71
CA ILE A 325 2.69 12.14 11.24
C ILE A 325 1.22 12.27 11.63
N ASN A 326 0.96 13.09 12.63
CA ASN A 326 -0.37 13.41 13.10
C ASN A 326 -1.05 14.41 12.16
N VAL A 327 -2.14 13.96 11.53
CA VAL A 327 -2.97 14.76 10.62
C VAL A 327 -4.33 15.09 11.23
N SER A 328 -4.42 15.17 12.57
CA SER A 328 -5.65 15.46 13.33
C SER A 328 -6.41 16.71 12.89
N ALA A 329 -5.72 17.69 12.29
CA ALA A 329 -6.35 18.85 11.67
C ALA A 329 -7.31 18.47 10.50
N VAL A 330 -7.23 17.25 9.96
CA VAL A 330 -8.18 16.72 8.97
C VAL A 330 -9.42 16.17 9.69
N ALA A 331 -10.47 16.99 9.79
CA ALA A 331 -11.73 16.63 10.43
C ALA A 331 -12.80 16.12 9.45
N GLY A 332 -13.86 15.47 9.98
CA GLY A 332 -15.08 15.13 9.25
C GLY A 332 -15.07 13.82 8.45
N ALA A 333 -16.05 13.64 7.55
CA ALA A 333 -16.25 12.42 6.75
C ALA A 333 -15.09 12.08 5.78
N SER A 334 -14.11 12.98 5.62
CA SER A 334 -12.88 12.75 4.86
C SER A 334 -11.71 12.23 5.70
N SER A 335 -11.90 12.02 7.01
CA SER A 335 -10.85 11.65 7.97
C SER A 335 -10.19 10.29 7.77
N HIS A 336 -10.71 9.41 6.90
CA HIS A 336 -10.04 8.14 6.53
C HIS A 336 -9.42 8.15 5.12
N ASN A 337 -9.91 9.06 4.27
CA ASN A 337 -9.46 9.24 2.89
C ASN A 337 -8.51 10.44 2.72
N TYR A 338 -8.02 11.00 3.83
CA TYR A 338 -7.20 12.22 3.83
C TYR A 338 -5.97 12.09 2.95
N PHE A 339 -5.38 10.89 2.85
CA PHE A 339 -4.13 10.67 2.13
C PHE A 339 -4.25 10.97 0.63
N ARG A 340 -5.47 10.89 0.08
CA ARG A 340 -5.79 11.20 -1.32
C ARG A 340 -6.62 12.47 -1.51
N ASN A 341 -7.34 12.90 -0.46
CA ASN A 341 -8.28 14.04 -0.54
C ASN A 341 -7.76 15.32 0.12
N ASN A 342 -6.78 15.24 1.01
CA ASN A 342 -6.16 16.40 1.64
C ASN A 342 -4.85 16.76 0.88
N PRO A 343 -4.78 17.93 0.23
CA PRO A 343 -3.61 18.32 -0.54
C PRO A 343 -2.30 18.37 0.25
N GLU A 344 -2.33 18.76 1.52
CA GLU A 344 -1.13 18.86 2.35
C GLU A 344 -0.61 17.49 2.75
N VAL A 345 -1.49 16.54 3.08
CA VAL A 345 -1.06 15.16 3.36
C VAL A 345 -0.49 14.51 2.10
N LEU A 346 -1.17 14.66 0.96
CA LEU A 346 -0.69 14.14 -0.31
C LEU A 346 0.67 14.76 -0.68
N ARG A 347 0.86 16.06 -0.44
CA ARG A 347 2.12 16.76 -0.68
C ARG A 347 3.24 16.24 0.21
N ASP A 348 2.99 16.03 1.50
CA ASP A 348 4.01 15.49 2.41
C ASP A 348 4.39 14.05 2.03
N MET A 349 3.41 13.21 1.69
CA MET A 349 3.66 11.85 1.21
C MET A 349 4.49 11.86 -0.09
N ALA A 350 4.10 12.69 -1.04
CA ALA A 350 4.81 12.87 -2.29
C ALA A 350 6.25 13.37 -2.07
N HIS A 351 6.45 14.29 -1.12
CA HIS A 351 7.75 14.80 -0.74
C HIS A 351 8.65 13.69 -0.18
N VAL A 352 8.13 12.85 0.72
CA VAL A 352 8.86 11.68 1.26
C VAL A 352 9.28 10.74 0.14
N ILE A 353 8.36 10.41 -0.79
CA ILE A 353 8.65 9.53 -1.94
C ILE A 353 9.74 10.14 -2.84
N ALA A 354 9.72 11.45 -3.05
CA ALA A 354 10.62 12.12 -4.00
C ALA A 354 12.01 12.42 -3.44
N THR A 355 12.13 12.60 -2.12
CA THR A 355 13.37 13.14 -1.49
C THR A 355 13.96 12.22 -0.43
N GLY A 356 13.14 11.40 0.24
CA GLY A 356 13.59 10.70 1.44
C GLY A 356 13.93 11.64 2.60
N ASP A 357 13.34 12.84 2.67
CA ASP A 357 13.60 13.79 3.76
C ASP A 357 12.96 13.37 5.09
N ALA A 358 13.75 13.42 6.17
CA ALA A 358 13.29 13.19 7.53
C ALA A 358 12.26 14.26 7.94
N PRO A 359 11.34 13.96 8.88
CA PRO A 359 10.28 14.89 9.24
C PRO A 359 10.76 16.24 9.81
N GLY A 360 11.95 16.28 10.44
CA GLY A 360 12.57 17.52 10.89
C GLY A 360 13.22 18.38 9.80
N SER A 361 13.15 17.98 8.53
CA SER A 361 13.68 18.77 7.41
C SER A 361 12.86 20.05 7.19
N ALA A 362 13.53 21.17 6.94
CA ALA A 362 12.89 22.46 6.64
C ALA A 362 12.05 22.45 5.34
N THR A 363 12.24 21.44 4.50
CA THR A 363 11.47 21.21 3.27
C THR A 363 10.09 20.60 3.53
N ARG A 364 9.85 20.05 4.72
CA ARG A 364 8.57 19.47 5.14
C ARG A 364 7.82 20.44 6.06
N ASN A 365 6.49 20.45 5.99
CA ASN A 365 5.65 21.35 6.77
C ASN A 365 5.17 20.70 8.08
N LEU A 366 6.13 20.29 8.90
CA LEU A 366 5.91 19.51 10.11
C LEU A 366 6.43 20.24 11.34
N GLU A 367 5.65 20.23 12.40
CA GLU A 367 6.08 20.67 13.73
C GLU A 367 6.47 19.44 14.57
N PRO A 368 7.58 19.49 15.33
CA PRO A 368 7.91 18.43 16.27
C PRO A 368 6.81 18.32 17.33
N ASP A 369 6.49 17.07 17.67
CA ASP A 369 5.66 16.71 18.80
C ASP A 369 6.52 15.86 19.77
N GLU A 370 5.89 15.04 20.62
CA GLU A 370 6.64 14.17 21.54
C GLU A 370 7.32 12.98 20.86
N GLY A 371 8.62 12.78 21.14
CA GLY A 371 9.39 11.64 20.63
C GLY A 371 9.53 11.66 19.10
N ASN A 372 9.07 10.60 18.43
CA ASN A 372 9.07 10.49 16.97
C ASN A 372 7.74 10.92 16.34
N PHE A 373 6.89 11.64 17.09
CA PHE A 373 5.65 12.18 16.59
C PHE A 373 5.87 13.60 16.06
N TRP A 374 5.15 13.90 15.00
CA TRP A 374 5.18 15.18 14.31
C TRP A 374 3.76 15.56 13.93
N ARG A 375 3.48 16.86 13.85
CA ARG A 375 2.18 17.38 13.46
C ARG A 375 2.25 18.01 12.09
N LEU A 376 1.35 17.61 11.19
CA LEU A 376 1.21 18.25 9.89
C LEU A 376 0.49 19.58 10.01
N VAL A 377 1.13 20.66 9.57
CA VAL A 377 0.54 22.00 9.55
C VAL A 377 -0.23 22.18 8.23
N GLN A 378 -1.54 22.41 8.28
CA GLN A 378 -2.39 22.47 7.07
C GLN A 378 -2.31 23.79 6.30
N ALA A 379 -1.64 24.80 6.84
CA ALA A 379 -1.37 26.05 6.16
C ALA A 379 -0.05 26.62 6.69
N ARG A 380 0.97 26.82 5.83
CA ARG A 380 2.01 27.79 6.18
C ARG A 380 1.31 29.14 6.34
N PRO A 381 1.40 29.85 7.48
CA PRO A 381 1.08 31.26 7.46
C PRO A 381 1.94 31.91 6.38
N ALA A 382 1.34 32.79 5.57
CA ALA A 382 2.10 33.59 4.61
C ALA A 382 3.31 34.21 5.34
N PRO A 383 4.50 34.27 4.73
CA PRO A 383 5.59 35.04 5.33
C PRO A 383 5.02 36.43 5.64
N ARG A 384 5.14 36.86 6.89
CA ARG A 384 4.72 38.21 7.27
C ARG A 384 5.50 39.17 6.38
N ILE A 385 4.81 39.81 5.44
CA ILE A 385 5.37 40.94 4.72
C ILE A 385 5.51 42.05 5.77
N GLY A 386 6.72 42.26 6.24
CA GLY A 386 7.06 43.30 7.22
C GLY A 386 7.55 42.75 8.56
N ASP A 387 8.84 42.43 8.64
CA ASP A 387 9.65 42.85 9.77
C ASP A 387 11.02 43.27 9.21
N PRO A 388 11.32 44.58 9.13
CA PRO A 388 12.57 45.06 8.55
C PRO A 388 13.79 44.90 9.47
N ASP A 389 13.67 44.35 10.68
CA ASP A 389 14.81 44.22 11.60
C ASP A 389 14.90 42.83 12.25
N ARG A 390 15.56 41.88 11.56
CA ARG A 390 16.37 40.81 12.17
C ARG A 390 17.49 40.36 11.25
#